data_AF-A0A3B8HZB4-F1
#
_entry.id   AF-A0A3B8HZB4-F1
#
_cell.length_a   1.000
_cell.length_b   1.000
_cell.length_c   1.000
_cell.angle_alpha   90.00
_cell.angle_beta   90.00
_cell.angle_gamma   90.00
#
_symmetry.space_group_name_H-M   'P 1'
#
loop_
_entity.id
_entity.type
_entity.pdbx_description
1 polymer ?
#
loop_
_entity_poly.entity_id
_entity_poly.type
_entity_poly.pdbx_seq_one_letter_code
_entity_poly.pdbx_strand_id
1 'polypeptide(L)'
;MYTSFKHTLRVLFRYRLYTGFAWIGLSIAVTSVWFIAHYVQQSQQYDTFHPQVENLYRVTMEVIAGGEAEHYATTGFPLGDRLQAQSPGV
;
A
#
# COMPACT_ATOMS: atom_id res chain seq x y z
N MET A 1 -22.74 -22.81 33.41
CA MET A 1 -21.84 -22.29 32.36
C MET A 1 -20.57 -21.60 32.88
N TYR A 2 -20.59 -20.93 34.05
CA TYR A 2 -19.42 -20.23 34.61
C TYR A 2 -18.31 -21.13 35.19
N THR A 3 -18.61 -22.39 35.54
CA THR A 3 -17.62 -23.28 36.18
C THR A 3 -16.54 -23.74 35.20
N SER A 4 -16.89 -23.95 33.92
CA SER A 4 -15.95 -24.41 32.89
C SER A 4 -14.90 -23.35 32.57
N PHE A 5 -15.29 -22.07 32.46
CA PHE A 5 -14.37 -20.97 32.14
C PHE A 5 -13.22 -20.86 33.14
N LYS A 6 -13.53 -20.98 34.44
CA LYS A 6 -12.53 -20.96 35.52
C LYS A 6 -11.60 -22.17 35.47
N HIS A 7 -12.13 -23.32 35.05
CA HIS A 7 -11.37 -24.57 34.91
C HIS A 7 -10.38 -24.48 33.74
N THR A 8 -10.82 -23.95 32.60
CA THR A 8 -9.97 -23.74 31.41
C THR A 8 -8.85 -22.74 31.70
N LEU A 9 -9.14 -21.64 32.41
CA LEU A 9 -8.14 -20.66 32.83
C LEU A 9 -7.04 -21.32 33.69
N ARG A 10 -7.43 -22.16 34.64
CA ARG A 10 -6.48 -22.84 35.54
C ARG A 10 -5.58 -23.84 34.81
N VAL A 11 -6.13 -24.52 33.79
CA VAL A 11 -5.35 -25.40 32.91
C VAL A 11 -4.38 -24.58 32.05
N LEU A 12 -4.81 -23.43 31.53
CA LEU A 12 -3.96 -22.52 30.76
C LEU A 12 -2.74 -22.04 31.56
N PHE A 13 -2.95 -21.64 32.82
CA PHE A 13 -1.86 -21.24 33.72
C PHE A 13 -0.95 -22.40 34.15
N ARG A 14 -1.46 -23.64 34.16
CA ARG A 14 -0.66 -24.84 34.47
C ARG A 14 0.34 -25.18 33.37
N TYR A 15 0.00 -24.94 32.10
CA TYR A 15 0.86 -25.14 30.93
C TYR A 15 1.49 -23.83 30.41
N ARG A 16 1.88 -22.92 31.33
CA ARG A 16 2.38 -21.56 31.03
C ARG A 16 3.49 -21.48 29.98
N LEU A 17 4.38 -22.47 29.88
CA LEU A 17 5.47 -22.45 28.88
C LEU A 17 4.92 -22.70 27.48
N TYR A 18 4.10 -23.74 27.31
CA TYR A 18 3.47 -24.08 26.04
C TYR A 18 2.52 -22.97 25.57
N THR A 19 1.67 -22.49 26.48
CA THR A 19 0.79 -21.35 26.21
C THR A 19 1.60 -20.09 25.90
N GLY A 20 2.71 -19.83 26.60
CA GLY A 20 3.58 -18.69 26.34
C GLY A 20 4.10 -18.66 24.90
N PHE A 21 4.66 -19.76 24.41
CA PHE A 21 5.13 -19.85 23.02
C PHE A 21 4.01 -19.70 21.99
N ALA A 22 2.85 -20.32 22.23
CA ALA A 22 1.69 -20.17 21.36
C ALA A 22 1.22 -18.71 21.27
N TRP A 23 1.19 -18.00 22.40
CA TRP A 23 0.80 -16.59 22.45
C TRP A 23 1.83 -15.65 21.79
N ILE A 24 3.13 -15.94 21.93
CA ILE A 24 4.19 -15.19 21.23
C ILE A 24 4.07 -15.39 19.71
N GLY A 25 3.90 -16.62 19.25
CA GLY A 25 3.71 -16.89 17.82
C GLY A 25 2.45 -16.21 17.27
N LEU A 26 1.35 -16.27 18.03
CA LEU A 26 0.09 -15.61 17.65
C LEU A 26 0.24 -14.09 17.61
N SER A 27 0.88 -13.48 18.61
CA SER A 27 1.04 -12.02 18.66
C SER A 27 1.93 -11.52 17.52
N ILE A 28 3.02 -12.23 17.21
CA ILE A 28 3.90 -11.90 16.07
C ILE A 28 3.12 -12.00 14.76
N ALA A 29 2.38 -13.09 14.53
CA ALA A 29 1.61 -13.25 13.30
C ALA A 29 0.57 -12.15 13.12
N VAL A 30 -0.20 -11.84 14.17
CA VAL A 30 -1.22 -10.77 14.14
C VAL A 30 -0.56 -9.40 13.91
N THR A 31 0.54 -9.11 14.59
CA THR A 31 1.26 -7.84 14.42
C THR A 31 1.80 -7.69 13.00
N SER A 32 2.39 -8.75 12.44
CA SER A 32 2.89 -8.74 11.06
C SER A 32 1.79 -8.48 10.04
N VAL A 33 0.65 -9.16 10.15
CA VAL A 33 -0.50 -8.93 9.25
C VAL A 33 -1.02 -7.49 9.39
N TRP A 34 -1.11 -6.99 10.62
CA TRP A 34 -1.59 -5.63 10.86
C TRP A 34 -0.64 -4.58 10.30
N PHE A 35 0.68 -4.78 10.44
CA PHE A 35 1.70 -3.89 9.91
C PHE A 35 1.67 -3.83 8.38
N ILE A 36 1.52 -4.98 7.72
CA ILE A 36 1.37 -5.06 6.26
C ILE A 36 0.09 -4.35 5.82
N ALA A 37 -1.04 -4.59 6.48
CA ALA A 37 -2.29 -3.93 6.15
C ALA A 37 -2.19 -2.41 6.27
N HIS A 38 -1.56 -1.91 7.34
CA HIS A 38 -1.31 -0.48 7.51
C HIS A 38 -0.39 0.09 6.43
N TYR A 39 0.68 -0.64 6.08
CA TYR A 39 1.58 -0.23 5.00
C TYR A 39 0.86 -0.12 3.66
N VAL A 40 0.01 -1.10 3.31
CA VAL A 40 -0.78 -1.09 2.06
C VAL A 40 -1.84 0.01 2.06
N GLN A 41 -2.45 0.30 3.21
CA GLN A 41 -3.38 1.41 3.33
C GLN A 41 -2.66 2.75 3.07
N GLN A 42 -1.47 2.91 3.63
CA GLN A 42 -0.66 4.11 3.39
C GLN A 42 -0.15 4.18 1.95
N SER A 43 0.19 3.05 1.31
CA SER A 43 0.64 3.01 -0.08
C SER A 43 -0.46 3.49 -1.05
N GLN A 44 -1.72 3.13 -0.81
CA GLN A 44 -2.86 3.61 -1.62
C GLN A 44 -3.14 5.11 -1.42
N GLN A 45 -2.87 5.64 -0.22
CA GLN A 45 -3.03 7.08 0.03
C GLN A 45 -2.02 7.96 -0.72
N TYR A 46 -0.85 7.43 -1.13
CA TYR A 46 0.08 8.20 -1.96
C TYR A 46 -0.54 8.60 -3.31
N ASP A 47 -1.25 7.67 -3.96
CA ASP A 47 -1.93 7.96 -5.23
C ASP A 47 -3.22 8.78 -5.04
N THR A 48 -3.78 8.77 -3.83
CA THR A 48 -5.04 9.46 -3.50
C THR A 48 -4.84 10.89 -2.97
N PHE A 49 -3.61 11.40 -2.86
CA PHE A 49 -3.37 12.77 -2.44
C PHE A 49 -3.94 13.81 -3.43
N HIS A 50 -4.07 13.43 -4.71
CA HIS A 50 -4.66 14.30 -5.72
C HIS A 50 -6.19 14.16 -5.74
N PRO A 51 -6.98 15.20 -5.44
CA PRO A 51 -8.44 15.14 -5.38
C PRO A 51 -9.13 14.84 -6.73
N GLN A 52 -8.36 14.73 -7.83
CA GLN A 52 -8.83 14.42 -9.18
C GLN A 52 -7.97 13.31 -9.83
N VAL A 53 -7.70 12.21 -9.10
CA VAL A 53 -6.91 11.07 -9.62
C VAL A 53 -7.45 10.57 -10.98
N GLU A 54 -8.76 10.59 -11.17
CA GLU A 54 -9.41 10.15 -12.41
C GLU A 54 -9.06 10.99 -13.65
N ASN A 55 -8.65 12.25 -13.45
CA ASN A 55 -8.26 13.18 -14.52
C ASN A 55 -6.74 13.42 -14.57
N LEU A 56 -5.95 12.61 -13.86
CA LEU A 56 -4.49 12.76 -13.84
C LEU A 56 -3.86 11.99 -15.01
N TYR A 57 -3.44 12.71 -16.04
CA TYR A 57 -2.74 12.14 -17.20
C TYR A 57 -1.24 12.47 -17.13
N ARG A 58 -0.38 11.46 -17.36
CA ARG A 58 1.07 11.66 -17.48
C ARG A 58 1.45 11.76 -18.96
N VAL A 59 2.05 12.88 -19.35
CA VAL A 59 2.63 13.03 -20.70
C VAL A 59 3.92 12.22 -20.77
N THR A 60 4.02 11.32 -21.75
CA THR A 60 5.22 10.53 -22.04
C THR A 60 5.83 10.98 -23.35
N MET A 61 7.16 10.93 -23.46
CA MET A 61 7.88 11.26 -24.68
C MET A 61 8.47 9.99 -25.28
N GLU A 62 8.19 9.73 -26.55
CA GLU A 62 8.81 8.67 -27.32
C GLU A 62 9.87 9.29 -28.24
N VAL A 63 11.10 8.77 -28.17
CA VAL A 63 12.22 9.21 -29.01
C VAL A 63 12.66 8.03 -29.85
N ILE A 64 12.56 8.16 -31.17
CA ILE A 64 13.06 7.15 -32.10
C ILE A 64 14.47 7.58 -32.53
N ALA A 65 15.49 6.87 -32.05
CA ALA A 65 16.89 7.12 -32.39
C ALA A 65 17.56 5.81 -32.85
N GLY A 66 18.14 5.81 -34.04
CA GLY A 66 18.86 4.64 -34.56
C GLY A 66 17.99 3.41 -34.89
N GLY A 67 16.66 3.56 -34.95
CA GLY A 67 15.71 2.47 -35.20
C GLY A 67 15.11 1.85 -33.93
N GLU A 68 15.57 2.26 -32.76
CA GLU A 68 15.02 1.87 -31.46
C GLU A 68 14.13 3.00 -30.91
N ALA A 69 12.98 2.65 -30.32
CA ALA A 69 12.09 3.58 -29.66
C ALA A 69 12.40 3.61 -28.16
N GLU A 70 12.81 4.77 -27.66
CA GLU A 70 13.02 5.02 -26.24
C GLU A 70 11.83 5.77 -25.63
N HIS A 71 11.24 5.20 -24.58
CA HIS A 71 10.12 5.80 -23.87
C HIS A 71 10.60 6.50 -22.59
N TYR A 72 10.37 7.80 -22.53
CA TYR A 72 10.70 8.66 -21.40
C TYR A 72 9.44 9.04 -20.62
N ALA A 73 9.52 8.92 -19.29
CA ALA A 73 8.51 9.41 -18.36
C ALA A 73 8.61 10.93 -18.09
N THR A 74 9.51 11.61 -18.79
CA THR A 74 9.73 13.05 -18.72
C THR A 74 9.55 13.66 -20.09
N THR A 75 9.14 14.93 -20.11
CA THR A 75 8.95 15.71 -21.33
C THR A 75 9.63 17.06 -21.17
N GLY A 76 10.13 17.65 -22.25
CA GLY A 76 10.76 18.98 -22.20
C GLY A 76 9.82 20.09 -21.73
N PHE A 77 10.31 21.01 -20.90
CA PHE A 77 9.64 22.28 -20.63
C PHE A 77 9.60 23.13 -21.91
N PRO A 78 8.50 23.84 -22.29
CA PRO A 78 7.27 24.11 -21.55
C PRO A 78 6.03 23.37 -22.11
N LEU A 79 6.11 22.05 -22.30
CA LEU A 79 5.01 21.29 -22.94
C LEU A 79 3.65 21.40 -22.22
N GLY A 80 3.63 21.45 -20.88
CA GLY A 80 2.39 21.57 -20.10
C GLY A 80 1.58 22.82 -20.44
N ASP A 81 2.22 24.00 -20.40
CA ASP A 81 1.57 25.29 -20.69
C ASP A 81 1.07 25.37 -22.14
N ARG A 82 1.83 24.77 -23.07
CA ARG A 82 1.47 24.72 -24.50
C ARG A 82 0.25 23.84 -24.75
N LEU A 83 0.15 22.69 -24.09
CA LEU A 83 -0.96 21.75 -24.24
C LEU A 83 -2.27 22.36 -23.73
N GLN A 84 -2.24 23.04 -22.57
CA GLN A 84 -3.40 23.74 -22.03
C GLN A 84 -3.89 24.86 -22.96
N ALA A 85 -2.97 25.59 -23.60
CA ALA A 85 -3.30 26.69 -24.51
C ALA A 85 -3.86 26.23 -25.86
N GLN A 86 -3.46 25.04 -26.36
CA GLN A 86 -3.84 24.56 -27.69
C GLN A 86 -5.04 23.61 -27.69
N SER A 87 -5.39 23.01 -26.54
CA SER A 87 -6.50 22.06 -26.45
C SER A 87 -7.39 22.35 -25.22
N PRO A 88 -8.39 23.25 -25.34
CA PRO A 88 -9.27 23.59 -24.23
C PRO A 88 -10.23 22.42 -23.94
N GLY A 89 -9.95 21.65 -22.88
CA GLY A 89 -10.73 20.47 -22.49
C GLY A 89 -9.91 19.31 -21.92
N VAL A 90 -8.57 19.45 -21.89
CA VAL A 90 -7.62 18.59 -21.16
C VAL A 90 -7.09 19.33 -19.95
#